data_AF-A0A179GNH9-F1
#
_entry.id   AF-A0A179GNH9-F1
#
_cell.length_a   1.000
_cell.length_b   1.000
_cell.length_c   1.000
_cell.angle_alpha   90.00
_cell.angle_beta   90.00
_cell.angle_gamma   90.00
#
_symmetry.space_group_name_H-M   'P 1'
#
loop_
_entity.id
_entity.type
_entity.pdbx_description
1 polymer ?
#
loop_
_entity_poly.entity_id
_entity_poly.type
_entity_poly.pdbx_seq_one_letter_code
_entity_poly.pdbx_strand_id
1 'polypeptide(L)'
;MVALYFRFFESTHRILHRPTFESEYAGFWSGPQNAPNGVRLKILLAIGMGSSLHEDGLVDSELRSLVHGWVYAAQTWLSGPLEKDRLDMTGLQVYCLTLLTRQIFSIGGDLVWVSTGSLLHTAMQIGMHRDPKHLPPMSVLQAEMRRRLWATILEIATQASLDSAMPPRISLDDFDTEPPSNNNDDEMDESTTTLEPHPKDTYTATSLQLQLLDSLSTRLEILRLLNCMHSQISYRDVLNLGAKLSAAHRSCMSSMRSNETCGVRLFHRNLVDLLLRRFFIPMHCPFAIEAAENPLFHFSRKVILDTALAISSPEYDESFSRLMCIGGGMFREAMRYAISILSFELISQAADQCLDGVSHRNFHQMELLKASVRDMKSLSAERIRAGETNIKGHMFLSMITAQVEAMEANTPCESAIARSAIASIEQCLVILRERASRISWRPPDVASLPSASLASPDALGLDLDFFLPDIDFA
;
A
#
# COMPACT_ATOMS: atom_id res chain seq x y z
N MET A 1 15.58 -12.87 6.44
CA MET A 1 14.30 -12.14 6.56
C MET A 1 14.48 -10.77 7.23
N VAL A 2 14.96 -10.68 8.47
CA VAL A 2 15.23 -9.36 9.12
C VAL A 2 16.11 -8.44 8.26
N ALA A 3 17.18 -8.96 7.67
CA ALA A 3 18.02 -8.18 6.77
C ALA A 3 17.25 -7.63 5.54
N LEU A 4 16.26 -8.38 5.03
CA LEU A 4 15.39 -7.91 3.94
C LEU A 4 14.46 -6.79 4.42
N TYR A 5 13.92 -6.89 5.64
CA TYR A 5 13.12 -5.82 6.24
C TYR A 5 13.89 -4.49 6.26
N PHE A 6 15.08 -4.48 6.87
CA PHE A 6 15.87 -3.25 6.96
C PHE A 6 16.40 -2.77 5.60
N ARG A 7 16.64 -3.70 4.67
CA ARG A 7 17.13 -3.35 3.33
C ARG A 7 16.08 -2.65 2.50
N PHE A 8 14.79 -2.92 2.70
CA PHE A 8 13.73 -2.50 1.80
C PHE A 8 12.68 -1.61 2.47
N PHE A 9 12.06 -2.05 3.57
CA PHE A 9 10.93 -1.33 4.19
C PHE A 9 11.38 -0.18 5.10
N GLU A 10 12.44 -0.41 5.90
CA GLU A 10 12.94 0.60 6.83
C GLU A 10 13.43 1.87 6.11
N SER A 11 13.75 1.80 4.82
CA SER A 11 14.17 2.96 4.03
C SER A 11 13.11 4.06 3.92
N THR A 12 11.82 3.68 3.85
CA THR A 12 10.69 4.61 3.69
C THR A 12 9.86 4.75 4.97
N HIS A 13 9.70 3.65 5.71
CA HIS A 13 8.95 3.60 6.96
C HIS A 13 9.93 3.39 8.11
N ARG A 14 10.55 4.47 8.57
CA ARG A 14 11.56 4.44 9.63
C ARG A 14 10.90 4.18 10.98
N ILE A 15 10.88 2.92 11.41
CA ILE A 15 10.23 2.46 12.64
C ILE A 15 11.29 2.06 13.67
N LEU A 16 12.37 1.41 13.22
CA LEU A 16 13.34 0.74 14.08
C LEU A 16 14.73 1.33 13.90
N HIS A 17 15.35 1.71 15.02
CA HIS A 17 16.77 2.01 15.02
C HIS A 17 17.57 0.72 14.85
N ARG A 18 18.31 0.58 13.75
CA ARG A 18 18.99 -0.69 13.41
C ARG A 18 19.93 -1.20 14.51
N PRO A 19 20.90 -0.42 15.05
CA PRO A 19 21.79 -0.89 16.10
C PRO A 19 21.05 -1.36 17.35
N THR A 20 20.03 -0.62 17.80
CA THR A 20 19.22 -0.99 18.96
C THR A 20 18.47 -2.31 18.70
N PHE A 21 17.86 -2.44 17.53
CA PHE A 21 17.15 -3.67 17.17
C PHE A 21 18.10 -4.87 17.04
N GLU A 22 19.29 -4.70 16.47
CA GLU A 22 20.26 -5.79 16.33
C GLU A 22 20.73 -6.31 17.69
N SER A 23 20.90 -5.42 18.68
CA SER A 23 21.15 -5.80 20.08
C SER A 23 19.97 -6.57 20.70
N GLU A 24 18.74 -6.08 20.54
CA GLU A 24 17.53 -6.77 21.00
C GLU A 24 17.37 -8.16 20.33
N TYR A 25 17.67 -8.24 19.04
CA TYR A 25 17.60 -9.46 18.24
C TYR A 25 18.62 -10.50 18.71
N ALA A 26 19.87 -10.10 18.95
CA ALA A 26 20.90 -10.99 19.50
C ALA A 26 20.52 -11.50 20.91
N GLY A 27 19.98 -10.62 21.76
CA GLY A 27 19.49 -11.00 23.09
C GLY A 27 18.32 -11.98 23.03
N PHE A 28 17.39 -11.79 22.08
CA PHE A 28 16.23 -12.66 21.88
C PHE A 28 16.63 -14.12 21.61
N TRP A 29 17.63 -14.36 20.74
CA TRP A 29 18.08 -15.72 20.43
C TRP A 29 18.80 -16.41 21.59
N SER A 30 19.35 -15.64 22.53
CA SER A 30 19.97 -16.19 23.74
C SER A 30 18.93 -16.69 24.76
N GLY A 31 17.69 -16.22 24.69
CA GLY A 31 16.62 -16.65 25.60
C GLY A 31 15.21 -16.19 25.17
N PRO A 32 14.60 -16.82 24.15
CA PRO A 32 13.34 -16.33 23.56
C PRO A 32 12.16 -16.24 24.54
N GLN A 33 12.12 -17.14 25.53
CA GLN A 33 11.09 -17.20 26.57
C GLN A 33 11.09 -15.95 27.46
N ASN A 34 12.27 -15.38 27.70
CA ASN A 34 12.49 -14.27 28.63
C ASN A 34 12.32 -12.90 27.98
N ALA A 35 12.23 -12.85 26.65
CA ALA A 35 12.08 -11.59 25.92
C ALA A 35 10.71 -10.94 26.21
N PRO A 36 10.67 -9.62 26.46
CA PRO A 36 9.41 -8.89 26.56
C PRO A 36 8.54 -9.08 25.31
N ASN A 37 7.22 -9.16 25.51
CA ASN A 37 6.28 -9.40 24.40
C ASN A 37 6.41 -8.37 23.27
N GLY A 38 6.63 -7.09 23.60
CA GLY A 38 6.85 -6.05 22.59
C GLY A 38 8.05 -6.34 21.70
N VAL A 39 9.22 -6.68 22.28
CA VAL A 39 10.42 -7.05 21.54
C VAL A 39 10.19 -8.29 20.67
N ARG A 40 9.55 -9.32 21.23
CA ARG A 40 9.18 -10.55 20.49
C ARG A 40 8.32 -10.22 19.26
N LEU A 41 7.29 -9.39 19.42
CA LEU A 41 6.41 -9.00 18.34
C LEU A 41 7.12 -8.13 17.29
N LYS A 42 7.97 -7.18 17.70
CA LYS A 42 8.81 -6.40 16.76
C LYS A 42 9.63 -7.32 15.86
N ILE A 43 10.32 -8.31 16.45
CA ILE A 43 11.15 -9.27 15.72
C ILE A 43 10.31 -10.12 14.76
N LEU A 44 9.20 -10.70 15.25
CA LEU A 44 8.34 -11.56 14.44
C LEU A 44 7.72 -10.80 13.26
N LEU A 45 7.25 -9.56 13.47
CA LEU A 45 6.68 -8.73 12.42
C LEU A 45 7.75 -8.28 11.41
N ALA A 46 8.96 -7.92 11.86
CA ALA A 46 10.08 -7.61 10.95
C ALA A 46 10.47 -8.85 10.10
N ILE A 47 10.47 -10.05 10.69
CA ILE A 47 10.64 -11.30 9.95
C ILE A 47 9.51 -11.50 8.94
N GLY A 48 8.25 -11.29 9.34
CA GLY A 48 7.08 -11.44 8.49
C GLY A 48 7.08 -10.49 7.30
N MET A 49 7.39 -9.20 7.51
CA MET A 49 7.56 -8.27 6.40
C MET A 49 8.73 -8.69 5.50
N GLY A 50 9.87 -9.05 6.07
CA GLY A 50 11.03 -9.49 5.30
C GLY A 50 10.81 -10.79 4.52
N SER A 51 9.92 -11.68 4.96
CA SER A 51 9.61 -12.92 4.24
C SER A 51 8.85 -12.67 2.94
N SER A 52 8.11 -11.56 2.84
CA SER A 52 7.42 -11.14 1.61
C SER A 52 8.36 -10.93 0.42
N LEU A 53 9.65 -10.72 0.68
CA LEU A 53 10.69 -10.46 -0.32
C LEU A 53 11.71 -11.61 -0.45
N HIS A 54 11.46 -12.77 0.17
CA HIS A 54 12.40 -13.89 0.13
C HIS A 54 12.30 -14.66 -1.21
N GLU A 55 13.44 -15.02 -1.78
CA GLU A 55 13.58 -15.55 -3.15
C GLU A 55 13.01 -16.97 -3.33
N ASP A 56 13.17 -17.84 -2.32
CA ASP A 56 12.73 -19.24 -2.36
C ASP A 56 11.20 -19.35 -2.37
N GLY A 57 10.66 -19.32 -3.61
CA GLY A 57 9.41 -19.92 -4.07
C GLY A 57 8.20 -19.80 -3.16
N LEU A 58 7.47 -18.69 -3.27
CA LEU A 58 6.26 -18.37 -2.48
C LEU A 58 6.62 -18.28 -0.99
N VAL A 59 6.09 -17.29 -0.27
CA VAL A 59 6.04 -17.46 1.20
C VAL A 59 5.32 -18.78 1.41
N ASP A 60 6.02 -19.80 1.93
CA ASP A 60 5.42 -21.11 2.17
C ASP A 60 4.07 -20.89 2.85
N SER A 61 3.04 -21.62 2.42
CA SER A 61 1.69 -21.45 2.97
C SER A 61 1.73 -21.52 4.49
N GLU A 62 2.66 -22.29 5.05
CA GLU A 62 2.98 -22.35 6.47
C GLU A 62 3.50 -21.02 7.02
N LEU A 63 4.54 -20.43 6.43
CA LEU A 63 5.09 -19.15 6.87
C LEU A 63 4.07 -18.01 6.74
N ARG A 64 3.25 -18.01 5.67
CA ARG A 64 2.17 -17.03 5.53
C ARG A 64 1.17 -17.18 6.67
N SER A 65 0.78 -18.41 7.01
CA SER A 65 -0.09 -18.69 8.15
C SER A 65 0.52 -18.22 9.47
N LEU A 66 1.82 -18.45 9.69
CA LEU A 66 2.53 -17.95 10.87
C LEU A 66 2.49 -16.42 10.96
N VAL A 67 2.72 -15.71 9.85
CA VAL A 67 2.61 -14.25 9.81
C VAL A 67 1.21 -13.77 10.17
N HIS A 68 0.15 -14.47 9.71
CA HIS A 68 -1.22 -14.15 10.11
C HIS A 68 -1.42 -14.33 11.61
N GLY A 69 -0.89 -15.41 12.18
CA GLY A 69 -0.90 -15.66 13.62
C GLY A 69 -0.16 -14.58 14.41
N TRP A 70 0.99 -14.10 13.92
CA TRP A 70 1.76 -13.02 14.57
C TRP A 70 1.03 -11.68 14.51
N VAL A 71 0.37 -11.37 13.40
CA VAL A 71 -0.48 -10.17 13.28
C VAL A 71 -1.64 -10.23 14.26
N TYR A 72 -2.32 -11.38 14.36
CA TYR A 72 -3.41 -11.56 15.33
C TYR A 72 -2.90 -11.40 16.77
N ALA A 73 -1.78 -12.05 17.12
CA ALA A 73 -1.15 -11.91 18.42
C ALA A 73 -0.76 -10.46 18.73
N ALA A 74 -0.24 -9.72 17.75
CA ALA A 74 0.08 -8.31 17.89
C ALA A 74 -1.16 -7.45 18.12
N GLN A 75 -2.25 -7.69 17.39
CA GLN A 75 -3.52 -6.98 17.58
C GLN A 75 -4.10 -7.24 18.97
N THR A 76 -4.17 -8.50 19.41
CA THR A 76 -4.62 -8.85 20.77
C THR A 76 -3.72 -8.23 21.84
N TRP A 77 -2.42 -8.18 21.60
CA TRP A 77 -1.48 -7.52 22.50
C TRP A 77 -1.61 -5.99 22.47
N LEU A 78 -2.01 -5.36 21.36
CA LEU A 78 -2.22 -3.91 21.34
C LEU A 78 -3.55 -3.50 22.00
N SER A 79 -4.59 -4.33 21.89
CA SER A 79 -5.95 -4.04 22.37
C SER A 79 -6.31 -4.68 23.72
N GLY A 80 -5.34 -5.25 24.45
CA GLY A 80 -5.61 -5.97 25.70
C GLY A 80 -5.89 -5.02 26.87
N PRO A 81 -6.73 -5.40 27.86
CA PRO A 81 -7.36 -4.49 28.84
C PRO A 81 -6.42 -3.73 29.79
N LEU A 82 -5.14 -4.10 29.85
CA LEU A 82 -4.10 -3.43 30.64
C LEU A 82 -3.18 -2.62 29.69
N GLU A 83 -3.78 -1.68 28.95
CA GLU A 83 -3.14 -0.97 27.82
C GLU A 83 -2.00 -0.04 28.25
N LYS A 84 -1.99 0.45 29.50
CA LYS A 84 -1.05 1.49 29.95
C LYS A 84 0.42 1.11 29.80
N ASP A 85 0.77 -0.15 30.03
CA ASP A 85 2.17 -0.63 29.93
C ASP A 85 2.67 -0.70 28.47
N ARG A 86 1.77 -0.49 27.50
CA ARG A 86 2.02 -0.55 26.05
C ARG A 86 1.85 0.81 25.38
N LEU A 87 1.51 1.85 26.15
CA LEU A 87 1.46 3.24 25.71
C LEU A 87 2.87 3.83 25.73
N ASP A 88 3.76 3.22 24.95
CA ASP A 88 5.17 3.58 24.85
C ASP A 88 5.66 3.51 23.39
N MET A 89 6.95 3.80 23.20
CA MET A 89 7.58 3.73 21.88
C MET A 89 7.48 2.32 21.29
N THR A 90 7.68 1.28 22.12
CA THR A 90 7.66 -0.12 21.67
C THR A 90 6.28 -0.51 21.15
N GLY A 91 5.22 -0.14 21.87
CA GLY A 91 3.84 -0.37 21.45
C GLY A 91 3.53 0.28 20.11
N LEU A 92 3.93 1.55 19.91
CA LEU A 92 3.75 2.23 18.63
C LEU A 92 4.55 1.59 17.49
N GLN A 93 5.79 1.13 17.74
CA GLN A 93 6.59 0.41 16.75
C GLN A 93 5.91 -0.89 16.32
N VAL A 94 5.44 -1.69 17.29
CA VAL A 94 4.68 -2.92 17.01
C VAL A 94 3.41 -2.60 16.23
N TYR A 95 2.70 -1.53 16.57
CA TYR A 95 1.48 -1.12 15.88
C TYR A 95 1.77 -0.74 14.42
N CYS A 96 2.78 0.10 14.16
CA CYS A 96 3.18 0.45 12.78
C CYS A 96 3.54 -0.80 11.96
N LEU A 97 4.39 -1.69 12.51
CA LEU A 97 4.76 -2.95 11.86
C LEU A 97 3.54 -3.84 11.60
N THR A 98 2.58 -3.88 12.52
CA THR A 98 1.34 -4.65 12.38
C THR A 98 0.50 -4.13 11.22
N LEU A 99 0.33 -2.81 11.08
CA LEU A 99 -0.45 -2.22 9.99
C LEU A 99 0.21 -2.44 8.63
N LEU A 100 1.53 -2.27 8.53
CA LEU A 100 2.26 -2.54 7.29
C LEU A 100 2.22 -4.03 6.92
N THR A 101 2.34 -4.93 7.90
CA THR A 101 2.22 -6.37 7.66
C THR A 101 0.81 -6.74 7.20
N ARG A 102 -0.24 -6.13 7.78
CA ARG A 102 -1.63 -6.33 7.33
C ARG A 102 -1.82 -5.90 5.87
N GLN A 103 -1.24 -4.78 5.48
CA GLN A 103 -1.25 -4.27 4.11
C GLN A 103 -0.56 -5.27 3.16
N ILE A 104 0.67 -5.70 3.47
CA ILE A 104 1.44 -6.64 2.64
C ILE A 104 0.72 -7.98 2.49
N PHE A 105 0.17 -8.54 3.57
CA PHE A 105 -0.42 -9.88 3.57
C PHE A 105 -1.95 -9.91 3.38
N SER A 106 -2.59 -8.79 3.02
CA SER A 106 -4.05 -8.69 2.83
C SER A 106 -4.88 -9.08 4.08
N ILE A 107 -4.38 -8.81 5.28
CA ILE A 107 -5.05 -9.20 6.54
C ILE A 107 -5.97 -8.07 7.00
N GLY A 108 -7.26 -8.18 6.67
CA GLY A 108 -8.26 -7.16 6.99
C GLY A 108 -7.88 -5.79 6.42
N GLY A 109 -7.41 -5.75 5.18
CA GLY A 109 -6.90 -4.55 4.50
C GLY A 109 -7.90 -3.39 4.51
N ASP A 110 -9.17 -3.71 4.31
CA ASP A 110 -10.26 -2.73 4.20
C ASP A 110 -10.53 -2.02 5.55
N LEU A 111 -10.05 -2.59 6.67
CA LEU A 111 -10.15 -2.01 8.02
C LEU A 111 -8.85 -1.31 8.47
N VAL A 112 -7.85 -1.17 7.60
CA VAL A 112 -6.56 -0.58 7.99
C VAL A 112 -6.72 0.91 8.32
N TRP A 113 -7.57 1.66 7.61
CA TRP A 113 -7.81 3.07 7.92
C TRP A 113 -8.35 3.29 9.33
N VAL A 114 -9.31 2.46 9.78
CA VAL A 114 -9.86 2.52 11.15
C VAL A 114 -8.77 2.28 12.19
N SER A 115 -7.96 1.22 12.02
CA SER A 115 -6.85 0.93 12.94
C SER A 115 -5.76 2.00 12.89
N THR A 116 -5.58 2.66 11.75
CA THR A 116 -4.64 3.78 11.62
C THR A 116 -5.12 4.99 12.42
N GLY A 117 -6.43 5.24 12.47
CA GLY A 117 -7.01 6.26 13.37
C GLY A 117 -6.71 5.96 14.84
N SER A 118 -6.85 4.71 15.27
CA SER A 118 -6.45 4.28 16.61
C SER A 118 -4.96 4.51 16.86
N LEU A 119 -4.07 4.10 15.95
CA LEU A 119 -2.64 4.35 16.04
C LEU A 119 -2.33 5.85 16.20
N LEU A 120 -2.93 6.70 15.38
CA LEU A 120 -2.73 8.15 15.42
C LEU A 120 -3.12 8.73 16.79
N HIS A 121 -4.30 8.36 17.30
CA HIS A 121 -4.76 8.83 18.61
C HIS A 121 -3.90 8.29 19.76
N THR A 122 -3.48 7.03 19.72
CA THR A 122 -2.55 6.45 20.70
C THR A 122 -1.22 7.20 20.70
N ALA A 123 -0.68 7.52 19.52
CA ALA A 123 0.55 8.30 19.40
C ALA A 123 0.39 9.73 19.96
N MET A 124 -0.74 10.38 19.68
CA MET A 124 -1.05 11.69 20.26
C MET A 124 -1.18 11.64 21.78
N GLN A 125 -1.81 10.60 22.32
CA GLN A 125 -2.02 10.41 23.76
C GLN A 125 -0.69 10.32 24.53
N ILE A 126 0.38 9.80 23.91
CA ILE A 126 1.73 9.76 24.50
C ILE A 126 2.64 10.91 24.02
N GLY A 127 2.04 11.93 23.39
CA GLY A 127 2.69 13.19 23.04
C GLY A 127 3.58 13.14 21.79
N MET A 128 3.40 12.20 20.85
CA MET A 128 4.25 12.11 19.65
C MET A 128 4.07 13.28 18.67
N HIS A 129 2.93 13.95 18.74
CA HIS A 129 2.61 15.16 17.98
C HIS A 129 3.30 16.43 18.50
N ARG A 130 4.00 16.32 19.64
CA ARG A 130 4.79 17.40 20.23
C ARG A 130 6.27 17.16 20.02
N ASP A 131 6.96 18.18 19.51
CA ASP A 131 8.40 18.11 19.27
C ASP A 131 9.16 17.88 20.60
N PRO A 132 10.16 16.98 20.62
CA PRO A 132 10.98 16.74 21.80
C PRO A 132 11.56 18.00 22.46
N LYS A 133 11.82 19.09 21.70
CA LYS A 133 12.33 20.36 22.26
C LYS A 133 11.36 21.04 23.23
N HIS A 134 10.08 20.66 23.20
CA HIS A 134 9.02 21.18 24.08
C HIS A 134 8.67 20.23 25.22
N LEU A 135 9.31 19.06 25.30
CA LEU A 135 9.05 18.01 26.28
C LEU A 135 10.15 17.99 27.35
N PRO A 136 9.94 17.26 28.47
CA PRO A 136 11.00 17.03 29.44
C PRO A 136 12.27 16.45 28.78
N PRO A 137 13.47 16.74 29.33
CA PRO A 137 14.72 16.27 28.76
C PRO A 137 14.75 14.76 28.52
N MET A 138 15.26 14.37 27.36
CA MET A 138 15.44 12.97 26.93
C MET A 138 16.75 12.84 26.15
N SER A 139 17.21 11.60 25.91
CA SER A 139 18.42 11.39 25.10
C SER A 139 18.20 11.81 23.65
N VAL A 140 19.30 12.12 22.95
CA VAL A 140 19.25 12.48 21.52
C VAL A 140 18.62 11.37 20.70
N LEU A 141 18.99 10.11 20.98
CA LEU A 141 18.40 8.93 20.37
C LEU A 141 16.88 8.85 20.58
N GLN A 142 16.40 9.10 21.80
CA GLN A 142 14.96 9.07 22.08
C GLN A 142 14.21 10.19 21.34
N ALA A 143 14.75 11.40 21.33
CA ALA A 143 14.16 12.54 20.61
C ALA A 143 14.06 12.26 19.11
N GLU A 144 15.14 11.78 18.51
CA GLU A 144 15.20 11.46 17.08
C GLU A 144 14.25 10.29 16.73
N MET A 145 14.19 9.24 17.55
CA MET A 145 13.25 8.14 17.35
C MET A 145 11.78 8.58 17.45
N ARG A 146 11.46 9.56 18.31
CA ARG A 146 10.11 10.16 18.35
C ARG A 146 9.75 10.85 17.04
N ARG A 147 10.66 11.69 16.50
CA ARG A 147 10.44 12.39 15.23
C ARG A 147 10.29 11.43 14.06
N ARG A 148 11.17 10.42 13.96
CA ARG A 148 11.12 9.37 12.92
C ARG A 148 9.82 8.59 12.96
N LEU A 149 9.41 8.12 14.14
CA LEU A 149 8.20 7.32 14.24
C LEU A 149 6.94 8.16 14.00
N TRP A 150 6.92 9.42 14.44
CA TRP A 150 5.83 10.34 14.11
C TRP A 150 5.68 10.55 12.60
N ALA A 151 6.79 10.82 11.89
CA ALA A 151 6.77 10.94 10.44
C ALA A 151 6.27 9.65 9.74
N THR A 152 6.65 8.47 10.24
CA THR A 152 6.11 7.19 9.74
C THR A 152 4.61 7.05 9.98
N ILE A 153 4.11 7.45 11.15
CA ILE A 153 2.67 7.41 11.46
C ILE A 153 1.89 8.33 10.52
N LEU A 154 2.41 9.53 10.24
CA LEU A 154 1.82 10.45 9.27
C LEU A 154 1.78 9.86 7.86
N GLU A 155 2.83 9.16 7.43
CA GLU A 155 2.85 8.47 6.13
C GLU A 155 1.80 7.37 6.06
N ILE A 156 1.72 6.50 7.08
CA ILE A 156 0.72 5.43 7.15
C ILE A 156 -0.70 6.01 7.14
N ALA A 157 -0.97 7.07 7.89
CA ALA A 157 -2.27 7.76 7.92
C ALA A 157 -2.65 8.35 6.57
N THR A 158 -1.68 8.95 5.87
CA THR A 158 -1.89 9.56 4.56
C THR A 158 -2.21 8.51 3.49
N GLN A 159 -1.45 7.41 3.46
CA GLN A 159 -1.71 6.31 2.52
C GLN A 159 -3.03 5.59 2.83
N ALA A 160 -3.33 5.29 4.10
CA ALA A 160 -4.57 4.62 4.47
C ALA A 160 -5.81 5.46 4.11
N SER A 161 -5.71 6.78 4.19
CA SER A 161 -6.79 7.70 3.83
C SER A 161 -7.02 7.76 2.32
N LEU A 162 -5.96 7.67 1.52
CA LEU A 162 -6.08 7.48 0.07
C LEU A 162 -6.77 6.14 -0.26
N ASP A 163 -6.31 5.05 0.36
CA ASP A 163 -6.80 3.68 0.10
C ASP A 163 -8.29 3.52 0.41
N SER A 164 -8.78 4.18 1.47
CA SER A 164 -10.17 4.08 1.91
C SER A 164 -11.07 5.19 1.35
N ALA A 165 -10.53 6.14 0.57
CA ALA A 165 -11.25 7.35 0.16
C ALA A 165 -11.90 8.05 1.39
N MET A 166 -11.08 8.29 2.42
CA MET A 166 -11.50 8.89 3.67
C MET A 166 -10.63 10.10 4.02
N PRO A 167 -11.12 11.07 4.82
CA PRO A 167 -10.32 12.22 5.23
C PRO A 167 -9.17 11.79 6.16
N PRO A 168 -8.00 12.46 6.10
CA PRO A 168 -6.78 12.05 6.80
C PRO A 168 -6.81 12.16 8.34
N ARG A 169 -7.88 12.69 8.93
CA ARG A 169 -8.07 12.89 10.39
C ARG A 169 -6.90 13.60 11.11
N ILE A 170 -6.01 14.25 10.37
CA ILE A 170 -4.87 15.04 10.85
C ILE A 170 -4.72 16.31 10.01
N SER A 171 -4.43 17.42 10.69
CA SER A 171 -3.98 18.68 10.10
C SER A 171 -2.52 18.98 10.37
N LEU A 172 -1.91 19.79 9.50
CA LEU A 172 -0.58 20.35 9.72
C LEU A 172 -0.53 21.24 10.97
N ASP A 173 -1.68 21.74 11.43
CA ASP A 173 -1.81 22.55 12.65
C ASP A 173 -1.94 21.69 13.92
N ASP A 174 -2.13 20.37 13.79
CA ASP A 174 -2.37 19.48 14.94
C ASP A 174 -1.07 18.99 15.60
N PHE A 175 0.09 19.27 15.00
CA PHE A 175 1.40 18.86 15.51
C PHE A 175 2.48 19.92 15.27
N ASP A 176 3.47 19.97 16.16
CA ASP A 176 4.64 20.87 16.04
C ASP A 176 5.97 20.09 15.89
N THR A 177 5.91 18.75 15.87
CA THR A 177 7.05 17.85 15.67
C THR A 177 7.80 18.19 14.38
N GLU A 178 9.09 18.49 14.51
CA GLU A 178 9.97 18.79 13.37
C GLU A 178 10.32 17.52 12.58
N PRO A 179 10.73 17.65 11.30
CA PRO A 179 11.29 16.55 10.53
C PRO A 179 12.45 15.85 11.27
N PRO A 180 12.62 14.52 11.09
CA PRO A 180 13.77 13.80 11.63
C PRO A 180 15.09 14.33 11.04
N SER A 181 16.20 14.06 11.73
CA SER A 181 17.52 14.51 11.30
C SER A 181 18.04 13.65 10.14
N ASN A 182 18.70 14.26 9.15
CA ASN A 182 19.28 13.53 8.01
C ASN A 182 20.59 12.83 8.44
N ASN A 183 20.48 11.71 9.14
CA ASN A 183 21.60 10.90 9.60
C ASN A 183 21.33 9.40 9.39
N ASN A 184 22.41 8.63 9.31
CA ASN A 184 22.37 7.18 9.37
C ASN A 184 22.17 6.70 10.82
N ASP A 185 21.80 5.43 10.97
CA ASP A 185 21.55 4.85 12.29
C ASP A 185 22.84 4.63 13.10
N ASP A 186 23.93 4.29 12.44
CA ASP A 186 25.23 4.06 13.07
C ASP A 186 25.92 5.34 13.57
N GLU A 187 25.34 6.52 13.29
CA GLU A 187 25.84 7.82 13.75
C GLU A 187 25.26 8.22 15.12
N MET A 188 24.35 7.43 15.69
CA MET A 188 23.67 7.77 16.93
C MET A 188 23.47 6.56 17.83
N ASP A 189 23.78 6.73 19.10
CA ASP A 189 23.61 5.73 20.15
C ASP A 189 23.17 6.37 21.48
N GLU A 190 23.07 5.57 22.55
CA GLU A 190 22.67 6.04 23.88
C GLU A 190 23.67 7.01 24.52
N SER A 191 24.92 7.06 24.02
CA SER A 191 25.97 7.97 24.51
C SER A 191 26.03 9.30 23.76
N THR A 192 25.28 9.40 22.66
CA THR A 192 25.27 10.57 21.79
C THR A 192 24.62 11.77 22.48
N THR A 193 25.37 12.88 22.57
CA THR A 193 24.93 14.12 23.24
C THR A 193 24.58 15.24 22.28
N THR A 194 25.12 15.20 21.06
CA THR A 194 24.85 16.16 19.98
C THR A 194 24.78 15.38 18.67
N LEU A 195 23.85 15.76 17.78
CA LEU A 195 23.68 15.16 16.46
C LEU A 195 23.51 16.28 15.44
N GLU A 196 24.50 16.42 14.57
CA GLU A 196 24.47 17.40 13.49
C GLU A 196 23.91 16.72 12.23
N PRO A 197 22.81 17.24 11.63
CA PRO A 197 22.23 16.65 10.43
C PRO A 197 23.13 16.86 9.22
N HIS A 198 23.25 15.83 8.38
CA HIS A 198 23.93 16.00 7.08
C HIS A 198 23.15 16.96 6.17
N PRO A 199 23.84 17.67 5.27
CA PRO A 199 23.21 18.46 4.21
C PRO A 199 22.15 17.68 3.44
N LYS A 200 21.12 18.37 2.92
CA LYS A 200 19.98 17.74 2.23
C LYS A 200 20.36 16.99 0.94
N ASP A 201 21.49 17.33 0.34
CA ASP A 201 22.06 16.68 -0.85
C ASP A 201 22.84 15.40 -0.52
N THR A 202 23.24 15.20 0.74
CA THR A 202 23.86 13.96 1.21
C THR A 202 22.80 12.91 1.48
N TYR A 203 22.90 11.78 0.77
CA TYR A 203 22.04 10.64 1.00
C TYR A 203 22.42 9.88 2.28
N THR A 204 21.42 9.63 3.13
CA THR A 204 21.50 8.82 4.35
C THR A 204 20.33 7.84 4.39
N ALA A 205 20.33 6.95 5.38
CA ALA A 205 19.21 6.04 5.63
C ALA A 205 17.86 6.75 5.88
N THR A 206 17.87 8.05 6.22
CA THR A 206 16.66 8.84 6.54
C THR A 206 16.16 9.68 5.35
N SER A 207 16.93 9.76 4.25
CA SER A 207 16.63 10.66 3.12
C SER A 207 15.31 10.36 2.42
N LEU A 208 14.93 9.09 2.22
CA LEU A 208 13.65 8.77 1.53
C LEU A 208 12.43 9.14 2.39
N GLN A 209 12.51 8.93 3.71
CA GLN A 209 11.46 9.37 4.63
C GLN A 209 11.29 10.89 4.59
N LEU A 210 12.39 11.64 4.57
CA LEU A 210 12.37 13.11 4.45
C LEU A 210 11.74 13.57 3.14
N GLN A 211 12.06 12.91 2.02
CA GLN A 211 11.47 13.23 0.72
C GLN A 211 9.95 12.96 0.68
N LEU A 212 9.48 11.88 1.30
CA LEU A 212 8.05 11.62 1.46
C LEU A 212 7.39 12.68 2.33
N LEU A 213 8.06 13.10 3.43
CA LEU A 213 7.57 14.13 4.33
C LEU A 213 7.49 15.50 3.66
N ASP A 214 8.43 15.87 2.79
CA ASP A 214 8.41 17.12 2.01
C ASP A 214 7.15 17.23 1.14
N SER A 215 6.61 16.10 0.66
CA SER A 215 5.38 16.05 -0.14
C SER A 215 4.08 15.95 0.69
N LEU A 216 4.19 15.75 2.01
CA LEU A 216 3.06 15.44 2.89
C LEU A 216 1.98 16.51 2.84
N SER A 217 2.37 17.79 2.90
CA SER A 217 1.42 18.92 2.90
C SER A 217 0.52 18.91 1.67
N THR A 218 1.10 18.68 0.49
CA THR A 218 0.38 18.61 -0.78
C THR A 218 -0.54 17.39 -0.81
N ARG A 219 -0.08 16.23 -0.33
CA ARG A 219 -0.89 15.01 -0.27
C ARG A 219 -2.08 15.13 0.69
N LEU A 220 -1.89 15.75 1.86
CA LEU A 220 -2.97 16.03 2.80
C LEU A 220 -4.00 17.02 2.22
N GLU A 221 -3.54 18.05 1.49
CA GLU A 221 -4.41 19.00 0.80
C GLU A 221 -5.27 18.30 -0.26
N ILE A 222 -4.66 17.42 -1.08
CA ILE A 222 -5.37 16.58 -2.06
C ILE A 222 -6.44 15.73 -1.36
N LEU A 223 -6.09 15.02 -0.29
CA LEU A 223 -7.05 14.16 0.43
C LEU A 223 -8.18 14.96 1.06
N ARG A 224 -7.93 16.17 1.55
CA ARG A 224 -9.00 17.03 2.07
C ARG A 224 -9.97 17.43 0.98
N LEU A 225 -9.47 17.86 -0.19
CA LEU A 225 -10.33 18.25 -1.31
C LEU A 225 -11.15 17.07 -1.84
N LEU A 226 -10.53 15.88 -1.95
CA LEU A 226 -11.21 14.68 -2.42
C LEU A 226 -12.35 14.21 -1.50
N ASN A 227 -12.22 14.46 -0.20
CA ASN A 227 -13.14 13.92 0.81
C ASN A 227 -13.99 15.00 1.50
N CYS A 228 -14.00 16.23 0.99
CA CYS A 228 -14.80 17.32 1.55
C CYS A 228 -16.24 17.26 1.00
N MET A 229 -17.20 16.93 1.86
CA MET A 229 -18.62 16.80 1.47
C MET A 229 -19.26 18.08 0.92
N HIS A 230 -18.74 19.25 1.28
CA HIS A 230 -19.34 20.55 0.97
C HIS A 230 -18.53 21.38 -0.04
N SER A 231 -17.44 20.83 -0.57
CA SER A 231 -16.59 21.53 -1.54
C SER A 231 -16.57 20.76 -2.84
N GLN A 232 -16.93 21.42 -3.93
CA GLN A 232 -16.64 20.90 -5.26
C GLN A 232 -15.17 21.13 -5.57
N ILE A 233 -14.48 20.09 -6.03
CA ILE A 233 -13.10 20.22 -6.48
C ILE A 233 -13.09 21.04 -7.78
N SER A 234 -12.34 22.15 -7.82
CA SER A 234 -12.23 22.94 -9.04
C SER A 234 -11.12 22.38 -9.93
N TYR A 235 -11.28 22.48 -11.25
CA TYR A 235 -10.24 22.00 -12.17
C TYR A 235 -8.91 22.74 -11.98
N ARG A 236 -8.98 24.03 -11.61
CA ARG A 236 -7.79 24.82 -11.30
C ARG A 236 -7.03 24.26 -10.10
N ASP A 237 -7.72 23.82 -9.05
CA ASP A 237 -7.09 23.24 -7.87
C ASP A 237 -6.42 21.91 -8.20
N VAL A 238 -7.06 21.07 -9.03
CA VAL A 238 -6.47 19.84 -9.58
C VAL A 238 -5.17 20.13 -10.32
N LEU A 239 -5.15 21.12 -11.21
CA LEU A 239 -3.94 21.48 -11.97
C LEU A 239 -2.83 22.01 -11.04
N ASN A 240 -3.17 22.84 -10.07
CA ASN A 240 -2.20 23.41 -9.13
C ASN A 240 -1.58 22.34 -8.23
N LEU A 241 -2.41 21.50 -7.61
CA LEU A 241 -1.94 20.41 -6.75
C LEU A 241 -1.21 19.32 -7.54
N GLY A 242 -1.70 19.01 -8.74
CA GLY A 242 -1.02 18.11 -9.67
C GLY A 242 0.39 18.61 -10.03
N ALA A 243 0.56 19.91 -10.26
CA ALA A 243 1.85 20.52 -10.53
C ALA A 243 2.80 20.45 -9.31
N LYS A 244 2.31 20.79 -8.11
CA LYS A 244 3.07 20.68 -6.85
C LYS A 244 3.54 19.24 -6.60
N LEU A 245 2.63 18.27 -6.69
CA LEU A 245 2.94 16.86 -6.47
C LEU A 245 3.91 16.33 -7.54
N SER A 246 3.73 16.72 -8.81
CA SER A 246 4.64 16.36 -9.90
C SER A 246 6.05 16.96 -9.73
N ALA A 247 6.17 18.15 -9.15
CA ALA A 247 7.46 18.74 -8.82
C ALA A 247 8.16 17.96 -7.70
N ALA A 248 7.44 17.63 -6.62
CA ALA A 248 7.95 16.82 -5.51
C ALA A 248 8.37 15.41 -5.97
N HIS A 249 7.53 14.74 -6.75
CA HIS A 249 7.80 13.44 -7.34
C HIS A 249 9.06 13.45 -8.23
N ARG A 250 9.17 14.39 -9.17
CA ARG A 250 10.36 14.51 -10.03
C ARG A 250 11.64 14.77 -9.24
N SER A 251 11.57 15.63 -8.23
CA SER A 251 12.71 15.92 -7.34
C SER A 251 13.19 14.65 -6.63
N CYS A 252 12.25 13.90 -6.04
CA CYS A 252 12.55 12.64 -5.37
C CYS A 252 13.16 11.61 -6.33
N MET A 253 12.53 11.36 -7.48
CA MET A 253 13.03 10.40 -8.47
C MET A 253 14.42 10.78 -9.00
N SER A 254 14.69 12.07 -9.21
CA SER A 254 16.01 12.56 -9.64
C SER A 254 17.09 12.34 -8.58
N SER A 255 16.76 12.64 -7.32
CA SER A 255 17.66 12.40 -6.19
C SER A 255 17.96 10.90 -6.03
N MET A 256 16.95 10.04 -6.14
CA MET A 256 17.12 8.59 -6.04
C MET A 256 18.01 8.02 -7.13
N ARG A 257 17.87 8.48 -8.39
CA ARG A 257 18.74 8.11 -9.51
C ARG A 257 20.19 8.54 -9.29
N SER A 258 20.41 9.68 -8.65
CA SER A 258 21.75 10.19 -8.38
C SER A 258 22.46 9.44 -7.24
N ASN A 259 21.71 8.70 -6.42
CA ASN A 259 22.19 8.03 -5.21
C ASN A 259 22.17 6.49 -5.31
N GLU A 260 22.17 5.94 -6.53
CA GLU A 260 22.23 4.48 -6.75
C GLU A 260 23.49 3.86 -6.13
N THR A 261 24.63 4.56 -6.20
CA THR A 261 25.89 4.14 -5.57
C THR A 261 25.84 4.15 -4.05
N CYS A 262 24.90 4.89 -3.45
CA CYS A 262 24.70 5.01 -2.01
C CYS A 262 23.70 3.98 -1.46
N GLY A 263 23.31 2.98 -2.26
CA GLY A 263 22.43 1.89 -1.84
C GLY A 263 20.95 2.10 -2.17
N VAL A 264 20.59 3.16 -2.90
CA VAL A 264 19.25 3.29 -3.49
C VAL A 264 19.07 2.21 -4.58
N ARG A 265 17.97 1.46 -4.51
CA ARG A 265 17.67 0.34 -5.42
C ARG A 265 16.44 0.66 -6.26
N LEU A 266 16.25 -0.10 -7.34
CA LEU A 266 15.03 -0.05 -8.15
C LEU A 266 13.78 -0.31 -7.29
N PHE A 267 13.84 -1.27 -6.36
CA PHE A 267 12.78 -1.45 -5.36
C PHE A 267 12.36 -0.14 -4.66
N HIS A 268 13.32 0.64 -4.16
CA HIS A 268 13.02 1.89 -3.45
C HIS A 268 12.36 2.88 -4.40
N ARG A 269 12.90 3.02 -5.61
CA ARG A 269 12.36 3.91 -6.66
C ARG A 269 10.91 3.54 -6.98
N ASN A 270 10.64 2.27 -7.21
CA ASN A 270 9.29 1.78 -7.50
C ASN A 270 8.33 1.96 -6.33
N LEU A 271 8.78 1.74 -5.09
CA LEU A 271 7.95 1.93 -3.90
C LEU A 271 7.58 3.39 -3.70
N VAL A 272 8.56 4.31 -3.77
CA VAL A 272 8.29 5.75 -3.62
C VAL A 272 7.47 6.29 -4.78
N ASP A 273 7.74 5.81 -6.01
CA ASP A 273 6.92 6.12 -7.18
C ASP A 273 5.45 5.74 -6.93
N LEU A 274 5.20 4.52 -6.47
CA LEU A 274 3.86 4.06 -6.12
C LEU A 274 3.21 4.92 -5.02
N LEU A 275 3.92 5.21 -3.94
CA LEU A 275 3.40 5.98 -2.80
C LEU A 275 2.97 7.40 -3.18
N LEU A 276 3.63 8.03 -4.16
CA LEU A 276 3.31 9.39 -4.60
C LEU A 276 2.33 9.40 -5.78
N ARG A 277 2.53 8.50 -6.76
CA ARG A 277 1.82 8.54 -8.04
C ARG A 277 0.34 8.18 -7.91
N ARG A 278 -0.03 7.35 -6.94
CA ARG A 278 -1.42 6.95 -6.71
C ARG A 278 -2.38 8.11 -6.44
N PHE A 279 -1.89 9.25 -5.96
CA PHE A 279 -2.70 10.44 -5.70
C PHE A 279 -3.23 11.11 -6.98
N PHE A 280 -2.58 10.92 -8.14
CA PHE A 280 -3.01 11.53 -9.39
C PHE A 280 -4.35 10.95 -9.89
N ILE A 281 -4.59 9.66 -9.70
CA ILE A 281 -5.79 8.99 -10.21
C ILE A 281 -7.07 9.60 -9.62
N PRO A 282 -7.34 9.53 -8.30
CA PRO A 282 -8.62 10.01 -7.77
C PRO A 282 -8.80 11.52 -7.96
N MET A 283 -7.72 12.29 -7.98
CA MET A 283 -7.75 13.74 -8.22
C MET A 283 -8.19 14.10 -9.64
N HIS A 284 -7.73 13.37 -10.65
CA HIS A 284 -8.05 13.65 -12.05
C HIS A 284 -9.27 12.88 -12.56
N CYS A 285 -9.71 11.81 -11.87
CA CYS A 285 -10.77 10.92 -12.33
C CYS A 285 -12.09 11.63 -12.70
N PRO A 286 -12.66 12.53 -11.88
CA PRO A 286 -13.92 13.21 -12.23
C PRO A 286 -13.84 13.95 -13.57
N PHE A 287 -12.78 14.74 -13.74
CA PHE A 287 -12.53 15.49 -14.97
C PHE A 287 -12.18 14.58 -16.16
N ALA A 288 -11.49 13.47 -15.92
CA ALA A 288 -11.16 12.52 -16.98
C ALA A 288 -12.40 11.81 -17.54
N ILE A 289 -13.42 11.57 -16.71
CA ILE A 289 -14.71 11.04 -17.16
C ILE A 289 -15.44 12.06 -18.02
N GLU A 290 -15.48 13.33 -17.59
CA GLU A 290 -16.09 14.44 -18.35
C GLU A 290 -15.35 14.78 -19.66
N ALA A 291 -14.13 14.27 -19.85
CA ALA A 291 -13.32 14.54 -21.03
C ALA A 291 -13.93 14.04 -22.34
N ALA A 292 -14.89 13.09 -22.28
CA ALA A 292 -15.63 12.62 -23.46
C ALA A 292 -16.55 13.71 -24.04
N GLU A 293 -17.10 14.58 -23.18
CA GLU A 293 -18.03 15.64 -23.57
C GLU A 293 -17.35 17.00 -23.62
N ASN A 294 -16.31 17.21 -22.82
CA ASN A 294 -15.60 18.47 -22.68
C ASN A 294 -14.09 18.32 -22.96
N PRO A 295 -13.61 18.76 -24.15
CA PRO A 295 -12.21 18.66 -24.52
C PRO A 295 -11.23 19.38 -23.58
N LEU A 296 -11.70 20.32 -22.75
CA LEU A 296 -10.87 21.00 -21.75
C LEU A 296 -10.23 20.02 -20.76
N PHE A 297 -10.84 18.86 -20.53
CA PHE A 297 -10.37 17.87 -19.57
C PHE A 297 -9.53 16.73 -20.18
N HIS A 298 -9.18 16.81 -21.47
CA HIS A 298 -8.29 15.83 -22.12
C HIS A 298 -6.94 15.69 -21.39
N PHE A 299 -6.43 16.76 -20.77
CA PHE A 299 -5.22 16.67 -19.96
C PHE A 299 -5.41 15.72 -18.75
N SER A 300 -6.56 15.74 -18.07
CA SER A 300 -6.84 14.81 -16.98
C SER A 300 -6.92 13.36 -17.46
N ARG A 301 -7.59 13.12 -18.60
CA ARG A 301 -7.62 11.78 -19.22
C ARG A 301 -6.22 11.26 -19.50
N LYS A 302 -5.34 12.11 -20.05
CA LYS A 302 -3.93 11.76 -20.27
C LYS A 302 -3.19 11.45 -18.97
N VAL A 303 -3.34 12.29 -17.94
CA VAL A 303 -2.66 12.09 -16.65
C VAL A 303 -3.04 10.77 -15.99
N ILE A 304 -4.33 10.41 -15.97
CA ILE A 304 -4.77 9.13 -15.39
C ILE A 304 -4.25 7.94 -16.20
N LEU A 305 -4.19 8.06 -17.53
CA LEU A 305 -3.70 7.00 -18.41
C LEU A 305 -2.20 6.77 -18.23
N ASP A 306 -1.40 7.84 -18.30
CA ASP A 306 0.05 7.79 -18.09
C ASP A 306 0.37 7.24 -16.69
N THR A 307 -0.45 7.61 -15.70
CA THR A 307 -0.33 7.10 -14.32
C THR A 307 -0.66 5.60 -14.23
N ALA A 308 -1.75 5.16 -14.85
CA ALA A 308 -2.16 3.76 -14.85
C ALA A 308 -1.12 2.86 -15.52
N LEU A 309 -0.55 3.29 -16.66
CA LEU A 309 0.52 2.60 -17.37
C LEU A 309 1.78 2.47 -16.50
N ALA A 310 2.18 3.55 -15.82
CA ALA A 310 3.35 3.52 -14.93
C ALA A 310 3.15 2.58 -13.72
N ILE A 311 1.93 2.50 -13.18
CA ILE A 311 1.59 1.58 -12.08
C ILE A 311 1.54 0.12 -12.56
N SER A 312 0.98 -0.14 -13.74
CA SER A 312 0.87 -1.50 -14.28
C SER A 312 2.20 -2.09 -14.73
N SER A 313 3.14 -1.22 -15.11
CA SER A 313 4.42 -1.61 -15.71
C SER A 313 5.59 -0.84 -15.08
N PRO A 314 5.88 -1.06 -13.78
CA PRO A 314 7.02 -0.43 -13.13
C PRO A 314 8.36 -0.93 -13.71
N GLU A 315 9.46 -0.24 -13.40
CA GLU A 315 10.80 -0.73 -13.76
C GLU A 315 11.04 -2.12 -13.15
N TYR A 316 11.53 -3.07 -13.93
CA TYR A 316 11.64 -4.46 -13.48
C TYR A 316 12.60 -4.58 -12.30
N ASP A 317 12.05 -4.99 -11.16
CA ASP A 317 12.76 -5.36 -9.94
C ASP A 317 12.06 -6.61 -9.38
N GLU A 318 12.81 -7.68 -9.13
CA GLU A 318 12.25 -8.97 -8.72
C GLU A 318 11.51 -8.87 -7.37
N SER A 319 12.09 -8.16 -6.41
CA SER A 319 11.52 -7.98 -5.07
C SER A 319 10.22 -7.17 -5.13
N PHE A 320 10.19 -6.11 -5.95
CA PHE A 320 8.99 -5.29 -6.14
C PHE A 320 7.90 -6.05 -6.91
N SER A 321 8.28 -6.81 -7.94
CA SER A 321 7.36 -7.65 -8.71
C SER A 321 6.69 -8.69 -7.80
N ARG A 322 7.46 -9.31 -6.90
CA ARG A 322 6.93 -10.22 -5.89
C ARG A 322 5.94 -9.52 -4.97
N LEU A 323 6.24 -8.30 -4.52
CA LEU A 323 5.33 -7.51 -3.70
C LEU A 323 4.05 -7.13 -4.44
N MET A 324 4.11 -6.81 -5.73
CA MET A 324 2.93 -6.60 -6.57
C MET A 324 2.11 -7.88 -6.79
N CYS A 325 2.71 -9.06 -6.65
CA CYS A 325 2.03 -10.35 -6.78
C CYS A 325 1.39 -10.82 -5.45
N ILE A 326 2.03 -10.63 -4.30
CA ILE A 326 1.50 -11.13 -3.01
C ILE A 326 0.84 -10.04 -2.16
N GLY A 327 1.15 -8.79 -2.46
CA GLY A 327 0.77 -7.59 -1.72
C GLY A 327 -0.73 -7.37 -1.71
N GLY A 328 -1.28 -7.07 -0.54
CA GLY A 328 -2.63 -6.54 -0.36
C GLY A 328 -2.69 -5.02 -0.38
N GLY A 329 -3.77 -4.50 0.19
CA GLY A 329 -3.89 -3.08 0.52
C GLY A 329 -3.50 -2.16 -0.64
N MET A 330 -2.59 -1.22 -0.41
CA MET A 330 -2.14 -0.26 -1.43
C MET A 330 -1.71 -0.88 -2.78
N PHE A 331 -1.07 -2.06 -2.76
CA PHE A 331 -0.61 -2.73 -3.99
C PHE A 331 -1.79 -3.27 -4.80
N ARG A 332 -2.77 -3.86 -4.10
CA ARG A 332 -4.00 -4.36 -4.71
C ARG A 332 -4.90 -3.22 -5.19
N GLU A 333 -4.99 -2.13 -4.42
CA GLU A 333 -5.77 -0.95 -4.80
C GLU A 333 -5.16 -0.23 -6.01
N ALA A 334 -3.83 -0.10 -6.07
CA ALA A 334 -3.14 0.45 -7.24
C ALA A 334 -3.44 -0.36 -8.51
N MET A 335 -3.39 -1.70 -8.42
CA MET A 335 -3.77 -2.59 -9.51
C MET A 335 -5.24 -2.40 -9.92
N ARG A 336 -6.16 -2.28 -8.96
CA ARG A 336 -7.58 -2.06 -9.25
C ARG A 336 -7.78 -0.79 -10.08
N TYR A 337 -7.17 0.33 -9.67
CA TYR A 337 -7.29 1.57 -10.43
C TYR A 337 -6.67 1.48 -11.83
N ALA A 338 -5.48 0.87 -11.95
CA ALA A 338 -4.83 0.68 -13.25
C ALA A 338 -5.70 -0.18 -14.20
N ILE A 339 -6.27 -1.28 -13.70
CA ILE A 339 -7.19 -2.15 -14.45
C ILE A 339 -8.37 -1.33 -14.97
N SER A 340 -9.04 -0.56 -14.12
CA SER A 340 -10.21 0.23 -14.52
C SER A 340 -9.90 1.26 -15.60
N ILE A 341 -8.82 2.04 -15.43
CA ILE A 341 -8.45 3.12 -16.37
C ILE A 341 -8.03 2.53 -17.71
N LEU A 342 -7.15 1.53 -17.71
CA LEU A 342 -6.64 0.93 -18.94
C LEU A 342 -7.74 0.21 -19.70
N SER A 343 -8.66 -0.46 -19.00
CA SER A 343 -9.81 -1.12 -19.62
C SER A 343 -10.76 -0.12 -20.25
N PHE A 344 -11.06 0.98 -19.55
CA PHE A 344 -11.90 2.05 -20.07
C PHE A 344 -11.30 2.69 -21.32
N GLU A 345 -10.02 3.04 -21.29
CA GLU A 345 -9.32 3.61 -22.44
C GLU A 345 -9.28 2.65 -23.62
N LEU A 346 -9.03 1.36 -23.36
CA LEU A 346 -8.98 0.33 -24.40
C LEU A 346 -10.34 0.15 -25.10
N ILE A 347 -11.43 0.09 -24.33
CA ILE A 347 -12.79 0.00 -24.90
C ILE A 347 -13.13 1.26 -25.69
N SER A 348 -12.84 2.45 -25.15
CA SER A 348 -13.11 3.72 -25.83
C SER A 348 -12.39 3.77 -27.19
N GLN A 349 -11.11 3.43 -27.24
CA GLN A 349 -10.37 3.44 -28.50
C GLN A 349 -10.86 2.37 -29.49
N ALA A 350 -11.29 1.20 -29.01
CA ALA A 350 -11.85 0.15 -29.86
C ALA A 350 -13.21 0.59 -30.46
N ALA A 351 -14.03 1.31 -29.68
CA ALA A 351 -15.30 1.85 -30.16
C ALA A 351 -15.08 2.91 -31.25
N ASP A 352 -14.16 3.85 -31.02
CA ASP A 352 -13.82 4.91 -31.98
C ASP A 352 -13.32 4.33 -33.30
N GLN A 353 -12.47 3.29 -33.26
CA GLN A 353 -11.97 2.62 -34.47
C GLN A 353 -13.10 1.95 -35.28
N CYS A 354 -14.12 1.44 -34.60
CA CYS A 354 -15.28 0.81 -35.23
C CYS A 354 -16.17 1.85 -35.93
N LEU A 355 -16.24 3.08 -35.39
CA LEU A 355 -17.03 4.18 -35.94
C LEU A 355 -16.32 4.94 -37.07
N ASP A 356 -15.04 5.25 -36.92
CA ASP A 356 -14.31 6.16 -37.81
C ASP A 356 -13.77 5.48 -39.08
N GLY A 357 -13.68 4.15 -39.12
CA GLY A 357 -13.20 3.38 -40.29
C GLY A 357 -11.74 3.62 -40.71
N VAL A 358 -11.00 4.51 -40.02
CA VAL A 358 -9.58 4.82 -40.26
C VAL A 358 -8.71 4.09 -39.24
N SER A 359 -8.49 2.79 -39.44
CA SER A 359 -7.80 1.89 -38.50
C SER A 359 -6.31 2.19 -38.23
N HIS A 360 -5.67 3.13 -38.93
CA HIS A 360 -4.21 3.20 -38.96
C HIS A 360 -3.54 4.28 -38.09
N ARG A 361 -4.28 5.26 -37.55
CA ARG A 361 -3.63 6.41 -36.88
C ARG A 361 -3.12 6.14 -35.47
N ASN A 362 -3.70 5.18 -34.73
CA ASN A 362 -3.34 4.87 -33.34
C ASN A 362 -2.98 3.40 -33.06
N PHE A 363 -2.64 2.61 -34.09
CA PHE A 363 -2.37 1.18 -33.96
C PHE A 363 -1.32 0.85 -32.88
N HIS A 364 -0.22 1.62 -32.84
CA HIS A 364 0.84 1.38 -31.85
C HIS A 364 0.37 1.60 -30.41
N GLN A 365 -0.43 2.63 -30.16
CA GLN A 365 -0.96 2.93 -28.83
C GLN A 365 -1.97 1.86 -28.40
N MET A 366 -2.83 1.42 -29.31
CA MET A 366 -3.77 0.32 -29.09
C MET A 366 -3.05 -0.98 -28.71
N GLU A 367 -1.99 -1.34 -29.44
CA GLU A 367 -1.21 -2.55 -29.13
C GLU A 367 -0.48 -2.47 -27.79
N LEU A 368 0.01 -1.30 -27.40
CA LEU A 368 0.56 -1.08 -26.05
C LEU A 368 -0.50 -1.29 -24.97
N LEU A 369 -1.71 -0.74 -25.15
CA LEU A 369 -2.81 -0.93 -24.19
C LEU A 369 -3.23 -2.39 -24.07
N LYS A 370 -3.36 -3.09 -25.21
CA LYS A 370 -3.63 -4.54 -25.21
C LYS A 370 -2.53 -5.34 -24.52
N ALA A 371 -1.26 -4.97 -24.72
CA ALA A 371 -0.14 -5.61 -24.01
C ALA A 371 -0.27 -5.40 -22.50
N SER A 372 -0.47 -4.16 -22.03
CA SER A 372 -0.65 -3.87 -20.61
C SER A 372 -1.83 -4.61 -19.99
N VAL A 373 -2.99 -4.69 -20.68
CA VAL A 373 -4.16 -5.45 -20.20
C VAL A 373 -3.86 -6.96 -20.12
N ARG A 374 -3.13 -7.52 -21.08
CA ARG A 374 -2.69 -8.93 -21.03
C ARG A 374 -1.73 -9.20 -19.88
N ASP A 375 -0.77 -8.31 -19.65
CA ASP A 375 0.19 -8.43 -18.56
C ASP A 375 -0.52 -8.38 -17.20
N MET A 376 -1.47 -7.45 -17.03
CA MET A 376 -2.31 -7.40 -15.81
C MET A 376 -3.18 -8.65 -15.66
N LYS A 377 -3.71 -9.21 -16.76
CA LYS A 377 -4.45 -10.48 -16.72
C LYS A 377 -3.55 -11.63 -16.27
N SER A 378 -2.30 -11.68 -16.74
CA SER A 378 -1.32 -12.67 -16.26
C SER A 378 -1.04 -12.50 -14.77
N LEU A 379 -0.73 -11.26 -14.35
CA LEU A 379 -0.44 -10.94 -12.95
C LEU A 379 -1.63 -11.30 -12.05
N SER A 380 -2.86 -10.98 -12.41
CA SER A 380 -4.04 -11.38 -11.61
C SER A 380 -4.16 -12.90 -11.43
N ALA A 381 -3.80 -13.71 -12.44
CA ALA A 381 -3.75 -15.16 -12.27
C ALA A 381 -2.62 -15.60 -11.32
N GLU A 382 -1.46 -14.97 -11.39
CA GLU A 382 -0.35 -15.20 -10.45
C GLU A 382 -0.72 -14.82 -9.01
N ARG A 383 -1.42 -13.70 -8.82
CA ARG A 383 -1.95 -13.30 -7.51
C ARG A 383 -2.90 -14.36 -6.93
N ILE A 384 -3.78 -14.93 -7.76
CA ILE A 384 -4.67 -16.04 -7.37
C ILE A 384 -3.85 -17.30 -7.04
N ARG A 385 -2.77 -17.60 -7.77
CA ARG A 385 -1.85 -18.70 -7.41
C ARG A 385 -1.15 -18.46 -6.07
N ALA A 386 -0.83 -17.20 -5.77
CA ALA A 386 -0.02 -16.82 -4.63
C ALA A 386 -0.79 -16.63 -3.31
N GLY A 387 -2.12 -16.58 -3.34
CA GLY A 387 -2.87 -16.29 -2.11
C GLY A 387 -4.29 -15.83 -2.33
N GLU A 388 -4.51 -15.02 -3.37
CA GLU A 388 -5.75 -14.28 -3.56
C GLU A 388 -6.92 -15.21 -3.89
N THR A 389 -8.06 -14.98 -3.24
CA THR A 389 -9.31 -15.73 -3.48
C THR A 389 -10.31 -14.92 -4.30
N ASN A 390 -10.09 -13.62 -4.45
CA ASN A 390 -10.93 -12.75 -5.26
C ASN A 390 -10.55 -12.89 -6.74
N ILE A 391 -11.42 -13.53 -7.51
CA ILE A 391 -11.22 -13.81 -8.94
C ILE A 391 -11.71 -12.68 -9.86
N LYS A 392 -12.43 -11.68 -9.31
CA LYS A 392 -13.16 -10.68 -10.10
C LYS A 392 -12.24 -9.90 -11.03
N GLY A 393 -11.03 -9.54 -10.58
CA GLY A 393 -10.07 -8.81 -11.40
C GLY A 393 -9.64 -9.60 -12.64
N HIS A 394 -9.34 -10.89 -12.49
CA HIS A 394 -8.96 -11.76 -13.61
C HIS A 394 -10.12 -11.99 -14.60
N MET A 395 -11.33 -12.18 -14.06
CA MET A 395 -12.56 -12.32 -14.85
C MET A 395 -12.85 -11.05 -15.65
N PHE A 396 -12.79 -9.88 -15.00
CA PHE A 396 -13.02 -8.59 -15.63
C PHE A 396 -12.04 -8.37 -16.79
N LEU A 397 -10.73 -8.54 -16.57
CA LEU A 397 -9.72 -8.39 -17.63
C LEU A 397 -9.94 -9.37 -18.80
N SER A 398 -10.39 -10.59 -18.51
CA SER A 398 -10.75 -11.59 -19.54
C SER A 398 -11.94 -11.15 -20.37
N MET A 399 -12.97 -10.58 -19.73
CA MET A 399 -14.14 -10.01 -20.40
C MET A 399 -13.75 -8.83 -21.30
N ILE A 400 -12.92 -7.91 -20.81
CA ILE A 400 -12.45 -6.74 -21.56
C ILE A 400 -11.66 -7.17 -22.81
N THR A 401 -10.75 -8.13 -22.66
CA THR A 401 -9.97 -8.66 -23.79
C THR A 401 -10.91 -9.24 -24.86
N ALA A 402 -11.88 -10.06 -24.46
CA ALA A 402 -12.83 -10.68 -25.38
C ALA A 402 -13.79 -9.66 -26.03
N GLN A 403 -14.19 -8.61 -25.29
CA GLN A 403 -15.00 -7.53 -25.82
C GLN A 403 -14.26 -6.80 -26.95
N VAL A 404 -13.01 -6.40 -26.72
CA VAL A 404 -12.19 -5.68 -27.69
C VAL A 404 -11.94 -6.54 -28.94
N GLU A 405 -11.58 -7.81 -28.76
CA GLU A 405 -11.43 -8.76 -29.88
C GLU A 405 -12.72 -8.93 -30.69
N ALA A 406 -13.88 -8.97 -30.02
CA ALA A 406 -15.17 -9.07 -30.70
C ALA A 406 -15.52 -7.80 -31.48
N MET A 407 -15.20 -6.62 -30.93
CA MET A 407 -15.37 -5.32 -31.61
C MET A 407 -14.52 -5.24 -32.88
N GLU A 408 -13.24 -5.63 -32.80
CA GLU A 408 -12.33 -5.65 -33.96
C GLU A 408 -12.75 -6.65 -35.03
N ALA A 409 -13.28 -7.80 -34.62
CA ALA A 409 -13.81 -8.82 -35.51
C ALA A 409 -15.22 -8.51 -36.04
N ASN A 410 -15.85 -7.40 -35.62
CA ASN A 410 -17.25 -7.08 -35.90
C ASN A 410 -18.23 -8.22 -35.56
N THR A 411 -18.05 -8.84 -34.39
CA THR A 411 -18.89 -9.94 -33.87
C THR A 411 -19.67 -9.54 -32.61
N PRO A 412 -20.76 -10.25 -32.25
CA PRO A 412 -21.56 -9.91 -31.07
C PRO A 412 -20.74 -9.96 -29.77
N CYS A 413 -20.58 -8.80 -29.12
CA CYS A 413 -19.77 -8.65 -27.92
C CYS A 413 -20.31 -9.46 -26.73
N GLU A 414 -21.63 -9.45 -26.51
CA GLU A 414 -22.28 -10.10 -25.36
C GLU A 414 -21.92 -11.59 -25.25
N SER A 415 -21.95 -12.32 -26.36
CA SER A 415 -21.61 -13.75 -26.41
C SER A 415 -20.12 -14.01 -26.17
N ALA A 416 -19.24 -13.14 -26.68
CA ALA A 416 -17.80 -13.24 -26.44
C ALA A 416 -17.46 -12.97 -24.97
N ILE A 417 -18.05 -11.93 -24.38
CA ILE A 417 -17.89 -11.55 -22.98
C ILE A 417 -18.35 -12.69 -22.06
N ALA A 418 -19.56 -13.23 -22.28
CA ALA A 418 -20.11 -14.30 -21.46
C ALA A 418 -19.25 -15.58 -21.51
N ARG A 419 -18.81 -15.98 -22.71
CA ARG A 419 -17.93 -17.15 -22.88
C ARG A 419 -16.58 -16.95 -22.19
N SER A 420 -15.99 -15.76 -22.31
CA SER A 420 -14.72 -15.43 -21.67
C SER A 420 -14.83 -15.40 -20.14
N ALA A 421 -15.94 -14.87 -19.60
CA ALA A 421 -16.21 -14.88 -18.17
C ALA A 421 -16.28 -16.32 -17.62
N ILE A 422 -17.03 -17.22 -18.29
CA ILE A 422 -17.13 -18.63 -17.90
C ILE A 422 -15.75 -19.30 -17.93
N ALA A 423 -15.02 -19.17 -19.03
CA ALA A 423 -13.69 -19.77 -19.18
C ALA A 423 -12.71 -19.25 -18.11
N SER A 424 -12.77 -17.96 -17.79
CA SER A 424 -11.98 -17.36 -16.72
C SER A 424 -12.32 -17.95 -15.35
N ILE A 425 -13.62 -18.15 -15.04
CA ILE A 425 -14.05 -18.75 -13.77
C ILE A 425 -13.54 -20.19 -13.67
N GLU A 426 -13.68 -20.98 -14.75
CA GLU A 426 -13.19 -22.35 -14.81
C GLU A 426 -11.67 -22.43 -14.57
N GLN A 427 -10.90 -21.55 -15.21
CA GLN A 427 -9.45 -21.45 -15.00
C GLN A 427 -9.11 -21.09 -13.55
N CYS A 428 -9.78 -20.08 -12.97
CA CYS A 428 -9.56 -19.69 -11.58
C CYS A 428 -9.95 -20.83 -10.61
N LEU A 429 -11.01 -21.57 -10.90
CA LEU A 429 -11.44 -22.71 -10.10
C LEU A 429 -10.39 -23.83 -10.08
N VAL A 430 -9.74 -24.11 -11.21
CA VAL A 430 -8.61 -25.05 -11.29
C VAL A 430 -7.48 -24.60 -10.36
N ILE A 431 -7.05 -23.34 -10.48
CA ILE A 431 -5.98 -22.78 -9.64
C ILE A 431 -6.35 -22.88 -8.15
N LEU A 432 -7.57 -22.52 -7.77
CA LEU A 432 -8.01 -22.56 -6.38
C LEU A 432 -8.11 -24.00 -5.83
N ARG A 433 -8.55 -24.97 -6.65
CA ARG A 433 -8.58 -26.39 -6.27
C ARG A 433 -7.18 -26.96 -6.06
N GLU A 434 -6.25 -26.65 -6.96
CA GLU A 434 -4.85 -27.08 -6.81
C GLU A 434 -4.26 -26.54 -5.51
N ARG A 435 -4.51 -25.26 -5.19
CA ARG A 435 -4.08 -24.65 -3.92
C ARG A 435 -4.71 -25.34 -2.71
N ALA A 436 -6.02 -25.56 -2.74
CA ALA A 436 -6.72 -26.25 -1.65
C ALA A 436 -6.17 -27.66 -1.41
N SER A 437 -5.79 -28.39 -2.47
CA SER A 437 -5.23 -29.74 -2.34
C SER A 437 -3.82 -29.79 -1.73
N ARG A 438 -3.04 -28.70 -1.84
CA ARG A 438 -1.69 -28.58 -1.25
C ARG A 438 -1.75 -28.21 0.24
N ILE A 439 -2.83 -27.59 0.68
CA ILE A 439 -3.03 -27.28 2.10
C ILE A 439 -3.43 -28.58 2.79
N SER A 440 -2.47 -29.20 3.48
CA SER A 440 -2.73 -30.33 4.37
C SER A 440 -3.63 -29.83 5.50
N TRP A 441 -4.94 -30.05 5.42
CA TRP A 441 -5.86 -29.77 6.52
C TRP A 441 -5.47 -30.66 7.70
N ARG A 442 -4.72 -30.13 8.66
CA ARG A 442 -4.65 -30.70 10.00
C ARG A 442 -5.81 -30.09 10.79
N PRO A 443 -6.86 -30.87 11.14
CA PRO A 443 -7.89 -30.32 12.00
C PRO A 443 -7.23 -29.88 13.32
N PRO A 444 -7.64 -28.74 13.91
CA PRO A 444 -7.17 -28.37 15.23
C PRO A 444 -7.50 -29.50 16.20
N ASP A 445 -6.53 -29.89 17.03
CA ASP A 445 -6.69 -30.93 18.03
C ASP A 445 -7.69 -30.41 19.08
N VAL A 446 -8.98 -30.76 18.94
CA VAL A 446 -10.08 -30.26 19.77
C VAL A 446 -9.93 -30.72 21.23
N ALA A 447 -8.97 -31.59 21.53
CA ALA A 447 -8.69 -32.09 22.86
C ALA A 447 -8.01 -31.07 23.81
N SER A 448 -7.53 -29.91 23.33
CA SER A 448 -6.78 -28.94 24.17
C SER A 448 -7.47 -27.59 24.41
N LEU A 449 -8.76 -27.44 24.09
CA LEU A 449 -9.51 -26.22 24.38
C LEU A 449 -10.38 -26.41 25.63
N PRO A 450 -10.27 -25.53 26.66
CA PRO A 450 -11.22 -25.53 27.77
C PRO A 450 -12.62 -25.18 27.24
N SER A 451 -13.56 -26.08 27.49
CA SER A 451 -14.98 -25.93 27.17
C SER A 451 -15.55 -24.62 27.74
N ALA A 452 -15.76 -23.62 26.88
CA ALA A 452 -16.68 -22.53 27.14
C ALA A 452 -17.82 -22.63 26.12
N SER A 453 -18.95 -23.12 26.60
CA SER A 453 -20.23 -23.18 25.91
C SER A 453 -20.74 -21.78 25.55
N LEU A 454 -21.20 -21.57 24.32
CA LEU A 454 -22.35 -20.71 23.99
C LEU A 454 -22.94 -21.14 22.63
N ALA A 455 -24.18 -21.59 22.69
CA ALA A 455 -25.14 -21.87 21.60
C ALA A 455 -25.46 -20.58 20.82
N SER A 456 -26.09 -20.51 19.64
CA SER A 456 -26.74 -21.42 18.67
C SER A 456 -26.71 -20.70 17.31
N PRO A 457 -26.91 -21.40 16.18
CA PRO A 457 -26.86 -20.82 14.83
C PRO A 457 -28.24 -20.28 14.43
N ASP A 458 -28.40 -18.96 14.34
CA ASP A 458 -29.42 -18.27 13.53
C ASP A 458 -29.43 -16.77 13.87
N ALA A 459 -28.52 -16.03 13.24
CA ALA A 459 -28.64 -14.58 13.04
C ALA A 459 -27.43 -14.16 12.23
N LEU A 460 -27.63 -13.82 10.95
CA LEU A 460 -26.90 -12.82 10.17
C LEU A 460 -27.39 -12.94 8.72
N GLY A 461 -28.68 -12.64 8.52
CA GLY A 461 -29.17 -12.22 7.22
C GLY A 461 -28.77 -10.77 7.02
N LEU A 462 -27.77 -10.52 6.18
CA LEU A 462 -27.52 -9.22 5.59
C LEU A 462 -27.10 -9.42 4.14
N ASP A 463 -28.06 -9.10 3.27
CA ASP A 463 -27.87 -8.83 1.84
C ASP A 463 -26.77 -7.78 1.69
N LEU A 464 -25.71 -8.16 0.96
CA LEU A 464 -24.68 -7.25 0.48
C LEU A 464 -25.10 -6.83 -0.92
N ASP A 465 -26.00 -5.86 -1.00
CA ASP A 465 -26.20 -5.11 -2.23
C ASP A 465 -24.86 -4.47 -2.64
N PHE A 466 -24.53 -4.77 -3.88
CA PHE A 466 -23.20 -5.02 -4.37
C PHE A 466 -22.94 -3.90 -5.39
N PHE A 467 -22.00 -3.01 -5.05
CA PHE A 467 -21.40 -1.96 -5.90
C PHE A 467 -22.24 -0.70 -6.15
N LEU A 468 -21.75 0.40 -5.53
CA LEU A 468 -22.06 1.83 -5.75
C LEU A 468 -23.28 2.39 -4.98
N PRO A 469 -23.16 3.58 -4.35
CA PRO A 469 -24.34 4.39 -4.05
C PRO A 469 -24.87 4.99 -5.35
N ASP A 470 -26.14 4.75 -5.64
CA ASP A 470 -26.92 5.50 -6.61
C ASP A 470 -26.83 7.00 -6.26
N ILE A 471 -26.14 7.76 -7.10
CA ILE A 471 -26.25 9.22 -7.11
C ILE A 471 -27.24 9.55 -8.23
N ASP A 472 -28.53 9.52 -7.89
CA ASP A 472 -29.55 10.17 -8.68
C ASP A 472 -29.49 11.68 -8.39
N PHE A 473 -29.15 12.46 -9.41
CA PHE A 473 -29.27 13.92 -9.39
C PHE A 473 -30.71 14.31 -9.75
N ALA A 474 -31.34 15.06 -8.86
CA ALA A 474 -32.42 16.00 -9.18
C ALA A 474 -32.02 17.39 -8.66
#